data_AF-A0A4Y2PTN2-F1
#
_entry.id   AF-A0A4Y2PTN2-F1
#
_cell.length_a   1.000
_cell.length_b   1.000
_cell.length_c   1.000
_cell.angle_alpha   90.00
_cell.angle_beta   90.00
_cell.angle_gamma   90.00
#
_symmetry.space_group_name_H-M   'P 1'
#
loop_
_entity.id
_entity.type
_entity.pdbx_description
1 polymer ?
#
loop_
_entity_poly.entity_id
_entity_poly.type
_entity_poly.pdbx_seq_one_letter_code
_entity_poly.pdbx_strand_id
1 'polypeptide(L)'
;MIYRELTRKTPYEPKPRSGRPRVTDIRSDRRIQRMASSQKMSVREITGASRLQISKNTVHRRIIESGYMIHAKMTRRLPLSKLHISKILRWTRNHMSYDDKWMAVFFSDEKMEPRWT
;
A
#
# COMPACT_ATOMS: atom_id res chain seq x y z
N MET A 1 21.11 41.93 -9.35
CA MET A 1 20.78 40.53 -9.74
C MET A 1 20.50 40.35 -11.24
N ILE A 2 20.38 41.43 -12.04
CA ILE A 2 19.98 41.37 -13.45
C ILE A 2 21.11 40.86 -14.37
N TYR A 3 22.37 41.18 -14.08
CA TYR A 3 23.52 40.81 -14.93
C TYR A 3 23.74 39.28 -15.11
N ARG A 4 23.31 38.46 -14.15
CA ARG A 4 23.55 36.99 -14.18
C ARG A 4 22.48 36.22 -14.97
N GLU A 5 21.35 36.87 -15.27
CA GLU A 5 20.26 36.33 -16.09
C GLU A 5 20.48 36.63 -17.57
N LEU A 6 20.93 37.85 -17.91
CA LEU A 6 21.06 38.32 -19.30
C LEU A 6 22.11 37.57 -20.16
N THR A 7 23.03 36.83 -19.55
CA THR A 7 24.10 36.09 -20.26
C THR A 7 23.75 34.62 -20.52
N ARG A 8 22.56 34.14 -20.11
CA ARG A 8 22.18 32.73 -20.21
C ARG A 8 21.41 32.44 -21.49
N LYS A 9 21.86 31.44 -22.25
CA LYS A 9 21.16 30.91 -23.44
C LYS A 9 20.02 29.94 -23.10
N THR A 10 19.94 29.46 -21.86
CA THR A 10 18.96 28.47 -21.39
C THR A 10 18.19 28.98 -20.18
N PRO A 11 16.90 28.61 -20.01
CA PRO A 11 16.09 29.04 -18.87
C PRO A 11 16.74 28.72 -17.51
N TYR A 12 16.59 29.62 -16.53
CA TYR A 12 17.15 29.43 -15.20
C TYR A 12 16.31 28.46 -14.37
N GLU A 13 16.88 27.29 -14.07
CA GLU A 13 16.35 26.44 -13.01
C GLU A 13 16.94 26.87 -11.65
N PRO A 14 16.12 27.39 -10.72
CA PRO A 14 16.61 27.74 -9.40
C PRO A 14 17.03 26.48 -8.65
N LYS A 15 18.19 26.57 -7.98
CA LYS A 15 18.67 25.49 -7.11
C LYS A 15 17.59 25.15 -6.06
N PRO A 16 17.44 23.86 -5.69
CA PRO A 16 16.51 23.46 -4.65
C PRO A 16 16.83 24.18 -3.34
N ARG A 17 15.79 24.70 -2.68
CA ARG A 17 15.94 25.30 -1.35
C ARG A 17 16.21 24.22 -0.31
N SER A 18 17.07 24.50 0.67
CA SER A 18 17.45 23.55 1.73
C SER A 18 16.31 23.15 2.67
N GLY A 19 15.20 23.90 2.67
CA GLY A 19 14.00 23.57 3.44
C GLY A 19 14.23 23.51 4.96
N ARG A 20 13.18 23.14 5.70
CA ARG A 20 13.29 22.94 7.15
C ARG A 20 13.96 21.59 7.47
N PRO A 21 14.92 21.53 8.41
CA PRO A 21 15.48 20.27 8.86
C PRO A 21 14.41 19.30 9.37
N ARG A 22 14.65 18.00 9.14
CA ARG A 22 13.74 16.94 9.58
C ARG A 22 13.91 16.73 11.08
N VAL A 23 12.79 16.47 11.76
CA VAL A 23 12.78 16.04 13.17
C VAL A 23 13.28 14.60 13.31
N THR A 24 13.13 13.78 12.27
CA THR A 24 13.56 12.39 12.27
C THR A 24 14.95 12.22 11.66
N ASP A 25 15.77 11.40 12.30
CA ASP A 25 17.06 10.93 11.78
C ASP A 25 16.88 9.64 10.95
N ILE A 26 17.86 9.32 10.12
CA ILE A 26 17.93 8.11 9.28
C ILE A 26 17.75 6.84 10.13
N ARG A 27 18.34 6.79 11.34
CA ARG A 27 18.18 5.63 12.23
C ARG A 27 16.75 5.46 12.72
N SER A 28 16.10 6.57 13.06
CA SER A 28 14.72 6.63 13.51
C SER A 28 13.76 6.20 12.40
N ASP A 29 14.00 6.67 11.18
CA ASP A 29 13.22 6.28 10.00
C ASP A 29 13.31 4.77 9.74
N ARG A 30 14.50 4.16 9.85
CA ARG A 30 14.66 2.70 9.75
C ARG A 30 13.97 1.94 10.88
N ARG A 31 13.90 2.51 12.08
CA ARG A 31 13.15 1.90 13.20
C ARG A 31 11.66 1.91 12.92
N ILE A 32 11.12 3.04 12.45
CA ILE A 32 9.71 3.18 12.03
C ILE A 32 9.37 2.15 10.95
N GLN A 33 10.23 2.00 9.94
CA GLN A 33 10.06 1.02 8.88
C GLN A 33 10.02 -0.42 9.40
N ARG A 34 10.95 -0.81 10.29
CA ARG A 34 10.96 -2.16 10.89
C ARG A 34 9.73 -2.46 11.75
N MET A 35 9.25 -1.46 12.49
CA MET A 35 8.04 -1.62 13.30
C MET A 35 6.80 -1.81 12.41
N ALA A 36 6.74 -1.08 11.30
CA ALA A 36 5.66 -1.20 10.33
C ALA A 36 5.70 -2.53 9.55
N SER A 37 6.88 -2.97 9.11
CA SER A 37 7.02 -4.16 8.26
C SER A 37 7.11 -5.46 9.07
N SER A 38 8.12 -5.62 9.92
CA SER A 38 8.40 -6.86 10.63
C SER A 38 7.44 -7.09 11.79
N GLN A 39 7.16 -6.05 12.58
CA GLN A 39 6.26 -6.15 13.73
C GLN A 39 4.79 -5.93 13.36
N LYS A 40 4.50 -5.51 12.12
CA LYS A 40 3.15 -5.23 11.60
C LYS A 40 2.35 -4.25 12.48
N MET A 41 3.04 -3.31 13.11
CA MET A 41 2.42 -2.30 13.97
C MET A 41 1.69 -1.24 13.14
N SER A 42 0.57 -0.75 13.65
CA SER A 42 -0.16 0.38 13.07
C SER A 42 0.58 1.70 13.29
N VAL A 43 0.27 2.71 12.47
CA VAL A 43 0.83 4.08 12.62
C VAL A 43 0.62 4.63 14.04
N ARG A 44 -0.52 4.33 14.67
CA ARG A 44 -0.82 4.77 16.05
C ARG A 44 0.11 4.10 17.06
N GLU A 45 0.27 2.78 16.97
CA GLU A 45 1.15 2.02 17.87
C GLU A 45 2.62 2.44 17.66
N ILE A 46 3.04 2.64 16.41
CA ILE A 46 4.39 3.14 16.10
C ILE A 46 4.62 4.52 16.70
N THR A 47 3.62 5.41 16.63
CA THR A 47 3.73 6.74 17.22
C THR A 47 3.92 6.65 18.74
N GLY A 48 3.18 5.79 19.43
CA GLY A 48 3.30 5.59 20.87
C GLY A 48 4.59 4.87 21.30
N ALA A 49 5.05 3.90 20.51
CA ALA A 49 6.28 3.15 20.78
C ALA A 49 7.54 3.83 20.22
N SER A 50 7.38 4.91 19.46
CA SER A 50 8.46 5.81 19.09
C SER A 50 8.83 6.66 20.31
N ARG A 51 10.12 6.68 20.65
CA ARG A 51 10.64 7.55 21.73
C ARG A 51 10.76 9.02 21.31
N LEU A 52 10.29 9.36 20.10
CA LEU A 52 10.37 10.70 19.54
C LEU A 52 9.02 11.40 19.70
N GLN A 53 9.05 12.71 19.95
CA GLN A 53 7.86 13.56 19.92
C GLN A 53 7.44 13.83 18.46
N ILE A 54 6.94 12.79 17.79
CA ILE A 54 6.54 12.82 16.38
C ILE A 54 5.04 12.61 16.23
N SER A 55 4.44 13.29 15.26
CA SER A 55 3.02 13.12 14.94
C SER A 55 2.78 11.87 14.10
N LYS A 56 1.55 11.34 14.16
CA LYS A 56 1.07 10.22 13.32
C LYS A 56 1.34 10.47 11.83
N ASN A 57 1.13 11.70 11.37
CA ASN A 57 1.36 12.09 9.98
C ASN A 57 2.83 11.99 9.60
N THR A 58 3.75 12.29 10.53
CA THR A 58 5.19 12.15 10.28
C THR A 58 5.55 10.69 10.08
N VAL A 59 5.05 9.79 10.95
CA VAL A 59 5.25 8.33 10.82
C VAL A 59 4.70 7.83 9.49
N HIS A 60 3.46 8.19 9.15
CA HIS A 60 2.83 7.80 7.90
C HIS A 60 3.65 8.23 6.68
N ARG A 61 4.12 9.48 6.67
CA ARG A 61 4.93 10.04 5.60
C ARG A 61 6.28 9.31 5.46
N ARG A 62 6.89 8.87 6.58
CA ARG A 62 8.14 8.06 6.55
C ARG A 62 7.94 6.66 6.00
N ILE A 63 6.78 6.07 6.21
CA ILE A 63 6.44 4.77 5.61
C ILE A 63 6.29 4.93 4.09
N ILE A 64 5.55 5.93 3.62
CA ILE A 64 5.33 6.16 2.18
C ILE A 64 6.61 6.59 1.46
N GLU A 65 7.34 7.58 2.00
CA GLU A 65 8.59 8.08 1.38
C GLU A 65 9.68 7.01 1.28
N SER A 66 9.59 5.95 2.08
CA SER A 66 10.57 4.86 2.03
C SER A 66 10.51 4.05 0.73
N GLY A 67 9.36 4.03 0.03
CA GLY A 67 9.14 3.18 -1.14
C GLY A 67 9.12 1.67 -0.86
N TYR A 68 9.48 1.23 0.35
CA TYR A 68 9.51 -0.19 0.74
C TYR A 68 8.12 -0.81 0.92
N MET A 69 7.13 0.01 1.31
CA MET A 69 5.78 -0.43 1.63
C MET A 69 4.79 0.32 0.75
N ILE A 70 4.22 -0.36 -0.22
CA ILE A 70 3.16 0.18 -1.08
C ILE A 70 1.82 -0.05 -0.39
N HIS A 71 1.07 1.02 -0.16
CA HIS A 71 -0.30 0.88 0.31
C HIS A 71 -1.18 0.34 -0.82
N ALA A 72 -1.59 -0.93 -0.70
CA ALA A 72 -2.57 -1.54 -1.59
C ALA A 72 -3.90 -1.65 -0.85
N LYS A 73 -4.89 -0.84 -1.25
CA LYS A 73 -6.26 -1.00 -0.76
C LYS A 73 -6.87 -2.22 -1.46
N MET A 74 -7.12 -3.30 -0.73
CA MET A 74 -7.87 -4.43 -1.27
C MET A 74 -9.31 -3.99 -1.58
N THR A 75 -9.80 -4.36 -2.77
CA THR A 75 -11.22 -4.23 -3.10
C THR A 75 -12.03 -5.06 -2.09
N ARG A 76 -13.08 -4.44 -1.54
CA ARG A 76 -13.91 -5.11 -0.53
C ARG A 76 -14.60 -6.30 -1.18
N ARG A 77 -14.27 -7.51 -0.72
CA ARG A 77 -15.06 -8.71 -1.00
C ARG A 77 -16.28 -8.73 -0.10
N LEU A 78 -17.39 -9.30 -0.59
CA LEU A 78 -18.56 -9.53 0.25
C LEU A 78 -18.18 -10.38 1.47
N PRO A 79 -18.67 -10.04 2.67
CA PRO A 79 -18.36 -10.82 3.86
C PRO A 79 -18.93 -12.23 3.71
N LEU A 80 -18.07 -13.24 3.87
CA LEU A 80 -18.50 -14.64 3.86
C LEU A 80 -19.06 -15.00 5.23
N SER A 81 -20.29 -15.52 5.26
CA SER A 81 -20.86 -16.10 6.48
C SER A 81 -20.15 -17.43 6.81
N LYS A 82 -20.26 -17.89 8.07
CA LYS A 82 -19.75 -19.21 8.48
C LYS A 82 -20.33 -20.33 7.61
N LEU A 83 -21.59 -20.20 7.18
CA LEU A 83 -22.26 -21.14 6.28
C LEU A 83 -21.66 -21.11 4.87
N HIS A 84 -21.30 -19.93 4.34
CA HIS A 84 -20.62 -19.85 3.04
C HIS A 84 -19.27 -20.56 3.10
N ILE A 85 -18.48 -20.31 4.15
CA ILE A 85 -17.16 -20.92 4.34
C ILE A 85 -17.27 -22.44 4.41
N SER A 86 -18.21 -22.99 5.18
CA SER A 86 -18.38 -24.44 5.31
C SER A 86 -18.81 -25.11 4.00
N LYS A 87 -19.70 -24.49 3.23
CA LYS A 87 -20.12 -24.97 1.91
C LYS A 87 -18.97 -24.97 0.92
N ILE A 88 -18.22 -23.87 0.84
CA ILE A 88 -17.05 -23.75 -0.04
C ILE A 88 -16.02 -24.82 0.32
N LEU A 89 -15.66 -24.97 1.61
CA LEU A 89 -14.68 -25.97 2.03
C LEU A 89 -15.11 -27.39 1.72
N ARG A 90 -16.39 -27.72 1.93
CA ARG A 90 -16.93 -29.05 1.59
C ARG A 90 -16.85 -29.29 0.09
N TRP A 91 -17.28 -28.32 -0.72
CA TRP A 91 -17.21 -28.41 -2.17
C TRP A 91 -15.76 -28.58 -2.64
N THR A 92 -14.82 -27.78 -2.15
CA THR A 92 -13.40 -27.88 -2.52
C THR A 92 -12.81 -29.24 -2.16
N ARG A 93 -13.09 -29.79 -0.97
CA ARG A 93 -12.62 -31.12 -0.59
C ARG A 93 -13.14 -32.21 -1.51
N ASN A 94 -14.42 -32.16 -1.86
CA ASN A 94 -15.04 -33.14 -2.74
C ASN A 94 -14.51 -33.06 -4.18
N HIS A 95 -14.02 -31.90 -4.62
CA HIS A 95 -13.56 -31.66 -5.98
C HIS A 95 -12.03 -31.50 -6.10
N MET A 96 -11.28 -31.75 -5.02
CA MET A 96 -9.80 -31.63 -5.01
C MET A 96 -9.13 -32.71 -5.85
N SER A 97 -9.72 -33.92 -5.91
CA SER A 97 -9.25 -35.07 -6.68
C SER A 97 -10.06 -35.29 -7.96
N TYR A 98 -10.72 -34.24 -8.47
CA TYR A 98 -11.67 -34.32 -9.59
C TYR A 98 -11.00 -34.18 -10.96
N ASP A 99 -9.75 -34.65 -11.09
CA ASP A 99 -8.80 -34.39 -12.18
C ASP A 99 -9.39 -34.58 -13.60
N ASP A 100 -9.47 -35.82 -14.09
CA ASP A 100 -10.03 -36.14 -15.42
C ASP A 100 -11.51 -35.75 -15.56
N LYS A 101 -12.22 -35.63 -14.43
CA LYS A 101 -13.64 -35.29 -14.40
C LYS A 101 -13.90 -33.83 -14.76
N TRP A 102 -12.92 -32.95 -14.62
CA TRP A 102 -13.04 -31.55 -15.06
C TRP A 102 -13.22 -31.42 -16.57
N MET A 103 -12.72 -32.38 -17.36
CA MET A 103 -12.83 -32.36 -18.82
C MET A 103 -14.28 -32.47 -19.31
N ALA A 104 -15.19 -32.99 -18.48
CA ALA A 104 -16.62 -33.09 -18.78
C ALA A 104 -17.43 -31.89 -18.26
N VAL A 105 -16.81 -30.92 -17.59
CA VAL A 105 -17.49 -29.78 -16.97
C VAL A 105 -17.37 -28.54 -17.86
N PHE A 106 -18.49 -28.01 -18.31
CA PHE A 106 -18.56 -26.71 -18.98
C PHE A 106 -19.04 -25.64 -18.00
N PHE A 107 -18.27 -24.55 -17.87
CA PHE A 107 -18.65 -23.42 -17.02
C PHE A 107 -19.28 -22.30 -17.85
N SER A 108 -20.43 -21.82 -17.42
CA SER A 108 -21.11 -20.64 -17.97
C SER A 108 -21.52 -19.71 -16.83
N ASP A 109 -21.30 -18.41 -17.01
CA ASP A 109 -21.78 -17.36 -16.10
C ASP A 109 -22.28 -16.17 -16.92
N GLU A 110 -23.30 -15.48 -16.42
CA GLU A 110 -23.88 -14.32 -17.10
C GLU A 110 -23.13 -13.05 -16.70
N LYS A 111 -22.42 -12.46 -17.65
CA LYS A 111 -21.81 -11.14 -17.46
C LYS A 111 -22.74 -10.06 -17.99
N MET A 112 -23.26 -9.23 -17.09
CA MET A 112 -23.99 -8.02 -17.48
C MET A 112 -23.01 -7.00 -18.04
N GLU A 113 -23.10 -6.68 -19.33
CA GLU A 113 -22.38 -5.55 -19.91
C GLU A 113 -22.96 -4.23 -19.37
N PRO A 114 -22.12 -3.26 -18.97
CA PRO A 114 -22.61 -1.98 -18.47
C PRO A 114 -23.44 -1.29 -19.55
N ARG A 115 -24.71 -0.99 -19.25
CA ARG A 115 -25.51 -0.11 -20.11
C ARG A 115 -24.99 1.31 -19.89
N TRP A 116 -24.36 1.88 -20.91
CA TRP A 116 -24.06 3.31 -20.94
C TRP A 116 -25.40 4.06 -21.09
N THR A 117 -25.86 4.68 -20.00
CA THR A 117 -26.92 5.69 -19.98
C THR A 117 -26.35 6.98 -19.43
#